data_AF-A0A963V2Z2-F1
#
_entry.id   AF-A0A963V2Z2-F1
#
_cell.length_a   1.000
_cell.length_b   1.000
_cell.length_c   1.000
_cell.angle_alpha   90.00
_cell.angle_beta   90.00
_cell.angle_gamma   90.00
#
_symmetry.space_group_name_H-M   'P 1'
#
loop_
_entity.id
_entity.type
_entity.pdbx_description
1 polymer ?
#
loop_
_entity_poly.entity_id
_entity_poly.type
_entity_poly.pdbx_seq_one_letter_code
_entity_poly.pdbx_strand_id
1 'polypeptide(L)'
;MTDFFDAIPKIRYEGPETDNEFAFRHYNPDEIVLGKRMEDHLRFAVAYWHSFAWEGGDPFGGRTFDRPWFGAGMDHARLKADVAFEMFDILGAPFFCFHDADVRPEGTNFAESLRNFEAIIDYFDEKMSASSTRLLWGTANLFSHRRYMSGAATNPDPDVFAYAAATVKACMDATHRLGGENYVLWGGREGYETLLNTDLGREAAQAGRFLQMVVDYKHKIGFK
;
A
#
# COMPACT_ATOMS: atom_id res chain seq x y z
N MET A 1 19.87 8.27 -2.52
CA MET A 1 20.08 6.96 -1.89
C MET A 1 20.43 7.23 -0.44
N THR A 2 19.83 6.47 0.48
CA THR A 2 20.24 6.47 1.89
C THR A 2 21.46 5.57 2.04
N ASP A 3 21.94 5.40 3.28
CA ASP A 3 22.99 4.46 3.65
C ASP A 3 22.42 3.20 4.34
N PHE A 4 21.09 3.03 4.37
CA PHE A 4 20.45 2.01 5.19
C PHE A 4 20.76 0.58 4.73
N PHE A 5 20.86 0.35 3.42
CA PHE A 5 21.22 -0.95 2.84
C PHE A 5 22.61 -0.94 2.17
N ASP A 6 23.54 -0.07 2.59
CA ASP A 6 24.88 0.07 1.97
C ASP A 6 25.66 -1.26 1.87
N ALA A 7 25.41 -2.19 2.78
CA ALA A 7 26.04 -3.51 2.79
C ALA A 7 25.43 -4.52 1.80
N ILE A 8 24.30 -4.19 1.17
CA ILE A 8 23.56 -5.07 0.28
C ILE A 8 23.75 -4.58 -1.17
N PRO A 9 24.48 -5.33 -2.02
CA PRO A 9 24.61 -4.96 -3.42
C PRO A 9 23.27 -5.14 -4.13
N LYS A 10 23.13 -4.50 -5.31
CA LYS A 10 22.00 -4.80 -6.20
C LYS A 10 21.96 -6.30 -6.51
N ILE A 11 20.82 -6.95 -6.23
CA ILE A 11 20.61 -8.38 -6.38
C ILE A 11 20.54 -8.73 -7.87
N ARG A 12 21.26 -9.78 -8.27
CA ARG A 12 21.33 -10.25 -9.66
C ARG A 12 21.09 -11.75 -9.74
N TYR A 13 20.71 -12.22 -10.91
CA TYR A 13 20.67 -13.64 -11.20
C TYR A 13 22.08 -14.21 -11.36
N GLU A 14 22.39 -15.29 -10.64
CA GLU A 14 23.67 -16.01 -10.72
C GLU A 14 23.51 -17.52 -10.98
N GLY A 15 22.27 -18.02 -11.00
CA GLY A 15 21.96 -19.42 -11.28
C GLY A 15 21.83 -20.30 -10.03
N PRO A 16 21.30 -21.53 -10.20
CA PRO A 16 20.85 -22.37 -9.09
C PRO A 16 21.96 -22.81 -8.14
N GLU A 17 23.19 -22.87 -8.63
CA GLU A 17 24.36 -23.35 -7.88
C GLU A 17 25.09 -22.25 -7.09
N THR A 18 24.64 -20.99 -7.14
CA THR A 18 25.32 -19.90 -6.41
C THR A 18 25.22 -20.09 -4.88
N ASP A 19 26.34 -19.87 -4.20
CA ASP A 19 26.46 -19.75 -2.75
C ASP A 19 26.29 -18.30 -2.26
N ASN A 20 26.21 -17.32 -3.17
CA ASN A 20 25.96 -15.92 -2.84
C ASN A 20 24.56 -15.75 -2.23
N GLU A 21 24.50 -15.24 -1.00
CA GLU A 21 23.24 -14.97 -0.28
C GLU A 21 22.48 -13.78 -0.88
N PHE A 22 23.17 -12.88 -1.59
CA PHE A 22 22.61 -11.68 -2.25
C PHE A 22 22.47 -11.86 -3.77
N ALA A 23 22.06 -13.05 -4.20
CA ALA A 23 21.78 -13.35 -5.60
C ALA A 23 20.50 -14.18 -5.79
N PHE A 24 19.84 -13.99 -6.93
CA PHE A 24 18.75 -14.85 -7.36
C PHE A 24 19.29 -16.15 -7.95
N ARG A 25 18.81 -17.28 -7.43
CA ARG A 25 19.10 -18.62 -7.95
C ARG A 25 18.27 -19.01 -9.16
N HIS A 26 17.05 -18.48 -9.24
CA HIS A 26 16.06 -18.88 -10.25
C HIS A 26 15.37 -17.71 -10.94
N TYR A 27 15.35 -16.53 -10.33
CA TYR A 27 14.72 -15.37 -10.94
C TYR A 27 15.72 -14.64 -11.84
N ASN A 28 15.67 -14.94 -13.13
CA ASN A 28 16.31 -14.14 -14.17
C ASN A 28 15.25 -13.27 -14.86
N PRO A 29 15.22 -11.94 -14.62
CA PRO A 29 14.16 -11.08 -15.16
C PRO A 29 14.06 -11.11 -16.69
N ASP A 30 15.17 -11.34 -17.38
CA ASP A 30 15.27 -11.35 -18.84
C ASP A 30 15.06 -12.73 -19.49
N GLU A 31 14.95 -13.80 -18.69
CA GLU A 31 14.69 -15.13 -19.22
C GLU A 31 13.34 -15.19 -19.92
N ILE A 32 13.32 -15.71 -21.15
CA ILE A 32 12.11 -15.88 -21.93
C ILE A 32 11.47 -17.23 -21.61
N VAL A 33 10.34 -17.20 -20.89
CA VAL A 33 9.53 -18.37 -20.58
C VAL A 33 8.26 -18.31 -21.43
N LEU A 34 8.07 -19.30 -22.30
CA LEU A 34 6.88 -19.38 -23.19
C LEU A 34 6.62 -18.07 -23.97
N GLY A 35 7.69 -17.41 -24.45
CA GLY A 35 7.60 -16.22 -25.30
C GLY A 35 7.47 -14.88 -24.56
N LYS A 36 7.61 -14.85 -23.24
CA LYS A 36 7.52 -13.62 -22.43
C LYS A 36 8.60 -13.62 -21.34
N ARG A 37 9.16 -12.44 -21.03
CA ARG A 37 10.18 -12.28 -19.97
C ARG A 37 9.62 -12.73 -18.62
N MET A 38 10.46 -13.33 -17.79
CA MET A 38 10.05 -13.81 -16.47
C MET A 38 9.53 -12.66 -15.59
N GLU A 39 10.14 -11.48 -15.66
CA GLU A 39 9.66 -10.27 -14.98
C GLU A 39 8.22 -9.92 -15.39
N ASP A 40 7.90 -10.00 -16.68
CA ASP A 40 6.58 -9.66 -17.19
C ASP A 40 5.53 -10.71 -16.81
N HIS A 41 5.93 -11.97 -16.59
CA HIS A 41 5.06 -13.02 -16.06
C HIS A 41 4.76 -12.79 -14.58
N LEU A 42 5.80 -12.58 -13.77
CA LEU A 42 5.68 -12.59 -12.32
C LEU A 42 5.23 -11.23 -11.76
N ARG A 43 5.68 -10.13 -12.38
CA ARG A 43 5.28 -8.75 -12.04
C ARG A 43 5.36 -8.49 -10.53
N PHE A 44 6.47 -8.88 -9.91
CA PHE A 44 6.63 -8.80 -8.47
C PHE A 44 6.38 -7.39 -7.95
N ALA A 45 5.64 -7.31 -6.84
CA ALA A 45 5.37 -6.07 -6.14
C ALA A 45 5.78 -6.18 -4.68
N VAL A 46 6.43 -5.15 -4.15
CA VAL A 46 6.72 -5.05 -2.72
C VAL A 46 5.53 -4.47 -1.97
N ALA A 47 5.10 -5.15 -0.91
CA ALA A 47 4.07 -4.70 0.01
C ALA A 47 4.65 -3.69 1.02
N TYR A 48 4.31 -2.41 0.87
CA TYR A 48 4.89 -1.34 1.68
C TYR A 48 4.61 -1.51 3.19
N TRP A 49 3.42 -1.99 3.56
CA TRP A 49 3.02 -2.19 4.96
C TRP A 49 3.93 -3.19 5.69
N HIS A 50 4.16 -4.37 5.12
CA HIS A 50 5.00 -5.39 5.77
C HIS A 50 6.48 -5.04 5.76
N SER A 51 6.96 -4.44 4.66
CA SER A 51 8.40 -4.14 4.51
C SER A 51 8.85 -2.93 5.33
N PHE A 52 7.99 -1.90 5.47
CA PHE A 52 8.42 -0.62 6.01
C PHE A 52 7.54 -0.02 7.12
N ALA A 53 6.30 -0.50 7.30
CA ALA A 53 5.38 0.07 8.29
C ALA A 53 5.15 -0.84 9.52
N TRP A 54 5.23 -2.16 9.36
CA TRP A 54 5.05 -3.09 10.47
C TRP A 54 6.27 -3.10 11.40
N GLU A 55 6.05 -2.76 12.67
CA GLU A 55 7.11 -2.60 13.67
C GLU A 55 7.52 -3.92 14.37
N GLY A 56 7.00 -5.06 13.92
CA GLY A 56 7.35 -6.38 14.46
C GLY A 56 6.60 -6.77 15.74
N GLY A 57 5.48 -6.09 16.06
CA GLY A 57 4.62 -6.43 17.19
C GLY A 57 3.56 -7.49 16.86
N ASP A 58 3.00 -8.08 17.91
CA ASP A 58 1.95 -9.10 17.85
C ASP A 58 0.92 -8.89 19.00
N PRO A 59 -0.15 -9.71 19.13
CA PRO A 59 -1.13 -9.54 20.20
C PRO A 59 -0.60 -9.67 21.65
N PHE A 60 0.63 -10.12 21.84
CA PHE A 60 1.26 -10.41 23.14
C PHE A 60 2.53 -9.58 23.39
N GLY A 61 3.03 -8.84 22.40
CA GLY A 61 4.27 -8.07 22.47
C GLY A 61 4.29 -6.84 21.55
N GLY A 62 5.03 -5.81 21.97
CA GLY A 62 5.16 -4.55 21.24
C GLY A 62 6.20 -4.58 20.11
N ARG A 63 6.60 -3.38 19.66
CA ARG A 63 7.62 -3.15 18.63
C ARG A 63 8.92 -3.91 18.94
N THR A 64 9.43 -4.62 17.93
CA THR A 64 10.71 -5.35 17.97
C THR A 64 11.71 -4.83 16.95
N PHE A 65 11.23 -4.19 15.87
CA PHE A 65 12.10 -3.55 14.88
C PHE A 65 12.39 -2.12 15.26
N ASP A 66 13.67 -1.75 15.28
CA ASP A 66 14.09 -0.36 15.50
C ASP A 66 14.59 0.25 14.20
N ARG A 67 13.67 0.93 13.47
CA ARG A 67 13.96 1.57 12.19
C ARG A 67 13.89 3.09 12.34
N PRO A 68 14.80 3.85 11.69
CA PRO A 68 14.90 5.30 11.88
C PRO A 68 13.69 6.09 11.36
N TRP A 69 12.81 5.46 10.57
CA TRP A 69 11.60 6.07 10.02
C TRP A 69 10.32 5.77 10.80
N PHE A 70 10.39 5.10 11.96
CA PHE A 70 9.21 4.80 12.79
C PHE A 70 8.80 5.95 13.74
N GLY A 71 8.95 7.20 13.31
CA GLY A 71 8.38 8.34 14.04
C GLY A 71 7.12 8.89 13.37
N ALA A 72 6.51 9.91 13.98
CA ALA A 72 5.18 10.40 13.63
C ALA A 72 5.16 11.62 12.68
N GLY A 73 6.32 12.06 12.19
CA GLY A 73 6.45 13.23 11.33
C GLY A 73 6.53 12.90 9.84
N MET A 74 6.30 13.91 9.00
CA MET A 74 6.45 13.79 7.55
C MET A 74 7.91 13.58 7.10
N ASP A 75 8.87 14.04 7.90
CA ASP A 75 10.30 13.74 7.72
C ASP A 75 10.57 12.23 7.80
N HIS A 76 9.95 11.53 8.74
CA HIS A 76 10.06 10.07 8.83
C HIS A 76 9.33 9.36 7.69
N ALA A 77 8.18 9.87 7.25
CA ALA A 77 7.48 9.35 6.07
C ALA A 77 8.35 9.46 4.80
N ARG A 78 9.04 10.60 4.61
CA ARG A 78 9.98 10.79 3.48
C ARG A 78 11.19 9.87 3.59
N LEU A 79 11.79 9.74 4.77
CA LEU A 79 12.89 8.79 4.99
C LEU A 79 12.46 7.35 4.68
N LYS A 80 11.26 6.95 5.11
CA LYS A 80 10.71 5.62 4.79
C LYS A 80 10.59 5.43 3.27
N ALA A 81 10.16 6.46 2.55
CA ALA A 81 10.10 6.44 1.09
C ALA A 81 11.50 6.35 0.46
N ASP A 82 12.47 7.12 0.95
CA ASP A 82 13.86 7.04 0.50
C ASP A 82 14.41 5.61 0.60
N VAL A 83 14.26 5.00 1.77
CA VAL A 83 14.71 3.63 2.04
C VAL A 83 13.92 2.61 1.22
N ALA A 84 12.62 2.83 1.02
CA ALA A 84 11.79 1.93 0.23
C ALA A 84 12.22 1.88 -1.24
N PHE A 85 12.40 3.03 -1.88
CA PHE A 85 12.85 3.08 -3.27
C PHE A 85 14.27 2.55 -3.45
N GLU A 86 15.16 2.74 -2.47
CA GLU A 86 16.47 2.09 -2.46
C GLU A 86 16.35 0.55 -2.45
N MET A 87 15.49 -0.01 -1.59
CA MET A 87 15.24 -1.45 -1.56
C MET A 87 14.64 -1.96 -2.88
N PHE A 88 13.73 -1.18 -3.50
CA PHE A 88 13.13 -1.55 -4.78
C PHE A 88 14.20 -1.63 -5.88
N ASP A 89 15.12 -0.67 -5.92
CA ASP A 89 16.23 -0.63 -6.87
C ASP A 89 17.24 -1.76 -6.63
N ILE A 90 17.54 -2.08 -5.36
CA ILE A 90 18.40 -3.21 -4.96
C ILE A 90 17.80 -4.53 -5.42
N LEU A 91 16.50 -4.75 -5.20
CA LEU A 91 15.81 -5.98 -5.59
C LEU A 91 15.52 -6.06 -7.10
N GLY A 92 15.54 -4.91 -7.80
CA GLY A 92 15.01 -4.81 -9.16
C GLY A 92 13.50 -5.09 -9.21
N ALA A 93 12.75 -4.68 -8.18
CA ALA A 93 11.32 -4.92 -8.10
C ALA A 93 10.57 -4.00 -9.08
N PRO A 94 9.80 -4.54 -10.05
CA PRO A 94 9.11 -3.72 -11.04
C PRO A 94 7.95 -2.93 -10.44
N PHE A 95 7.40 -3.38 -9.30
CA PHE A 95 6.26 -2.76 -8.67
C PHE A 95 6.34 -2.63 -7.14
N PHE A 96 5.46 -1.78 -6.58
CA PHE A 96 5.11 -1.75 -5.16
C PHE A 96 3.61 -1.48 -4.97
N CYS A 97 3.14 -1.68 -3.74
CA CYS A 97 1.76 -1.48 -3.31
C CYS A 97 1.69 -0.80 -1.94
N PHE A 98 0.67 0.02 -1.68
CA PHE A 98 0.52 0.71 -0.38
C PHE A 98 -0.93 0.89 0.06
N HIS A 99 -1.18 0.99 1.39
CA HIS A 99 -2.33 1.71 1.92
C HIS A 99 -1.95 3.14 2.29
N ASP A 100 -2.91 4.07 2.24
CA ASP A 100 -2.69 5.46 2.63
C ASP A 100 -2.07 5.62 4.02
N ALA A 101 -2.56 4.89 5.02
CA ALA A 101 -2.05 4.95 6.38
C ALA A 101 -0.61 4.42 6.53
N ASP A 102 -0.13 3.62 5.57
CA ASP A 102 1.23 3.05 5.63
C ASP A 102 2.28 4.06 5.20
N VAL A 103 1.90 5.09 4.44
CA VAL A 103 2.85 6.00 3.78
C VAL A 103 2.95 7.37 4.43
N ARG A 104 1.98 7.75 5.27
CA ARG A 104 1.91 9.08 5.91
C ARG A 104 1.46 8.98 7.37
N PRO A 105 1.80 9.97 8.21
CA PRO A 105 1.33 10.03 9.59
C PRO A 105 -0.16 10.44 9.70
N GLU A 106 -0.85 9.91 10.72
CA GLU A 106 -2.22 10.32 11.06
C GLU A 106 -2.27 11.75 11.57
N GLY A 107 -3.13 12.59 10.97
CA GLY A 107 -3.41 13.94 11.43
C GLY A 107 -4.48 13.96 12.52
N THR A 108 -4.71 15.13 13.12
CA THR A 108 -5.74 15.30 14.16
C THR A 108 -7.17 15.26 13.61
N ASN A 109 -7.32 15.42 12.29
CA ASN A 109 -8.59 15.40 11.57
C ASN A 109 -8.39 14.97 10.11
N PHE A 110 -9.48 14.71 9.39
CA PHE A 110 -9.43 14.27 7.99
C PHE A 110 -8.64 15.23 7.09
N ALA A 111 -8.81 16.54 7.24
CA ALA A 111 -8.13 17.53 6.39
C ALA A 111 -6.61 17.51 6.60
N GLU A 112 -6.15 17.30 7.83
CA GLU A 112 -4.72 17.15 8.11
C GLU A 112 -4.16 15.81 7.61
N SER A 113 -4.89 14.72 7.83
CA SER A 113 -4.56 13.40 7.28
C SER A 113 -4.46 13.42 5.75
N LEU A 114 -5.39 14.12 5.08
CA LEU A 114 -5.38 14.30 3.63
C LEU A 114 -4.18 15.12 3.15
N ARG A 115 -3.86 16.25 3.80
CA ARG A 115 -2.68 17.05 3.45
C ARG A 115 -1.38 16.26 3.57
N ASN A 116 -1.24 15.46 4.64
CA ASN A 116 -0.06 14.60 4.81
C ASN A 116 0.01 13.52 3.72
N PHE A 117 -1.14 12.95 3.35
CA PHE A 117 -1.23 11.98 2.27
C PHE A 117 -0.86 12.59 0.91
N GLU A 118 -1.45 13.72 0.54
CA GLU A 118 -1.13 14.43 -0.71
C GLU A 118 0.36 14.77 -0.79
N ALA A 119 0.96 15.25 0.32
CA ALA A 119 2.38 15.57 0.37
C ALA A 119 3.31 14.36 0.19
N ILE A 120 2.94 13.16 0.67
CA ILE A 120 3.76 11.97 0.40
C ILE A 120 3.53 11.43 -1.02
N ILE A 121 2.34 11.62 -1.59
CA ILE A 121 2.06 11.23 -2.97
C ILE A 121 2.86 12.10 -3.95
N ASP A 122 2.99 13.41 -3.69
CA ASP A 122 3.90 14.28 -4.44
C ASP A 122 5.35 13.75 -4.40
N TYR A 123 5.78 13.31 -3.22
CA TYR A 123 7.12 12.75 -3.05
C TYR A 123 7.31 11.40 -3.76
N PHE A 124 6.30 10.54 -3.75
CA PHE A 124 6.34 9.27 -4.49
C PHE A 124 6.41 9.49 -5.99
N ASP A 125 5.69 10.49 -6.52
CA ASP A 125 5.74 10.89 -7.93
C ASP A 125 7.17 11.28 -8.34
N GLU A 126 7.84 12.12 -7.53
CA GLU A 126 9.25 12.47 -7.71
C GLU A 126 10.16 11.23 -7.69
N LYS A 127 9.97 10.32 -6.72
CA LYS A 127 10.78 9.09 -6.62
C LYS A 127 10.58 8.15 -7.81
N MET A 128 9.34 7.94 -8.22
CA MET A 128 8.99 7.09 -9.36
C MET A 128 9.55 7.65 -10.66
N SER A 129 9.71 8.97 -10.80
CA SER A 129 10.34 9.58 -11.98
C SER A 129 11.83 9.21 -12.13
N ALA A 130 12.50 8.85 -11.03
CA ALA A 130 13.93 8.50 -10.98
C ALA A 130 14.19 6.99 -10.85
N SER A 131 13.15 6.16 -10.74
CA SER A 131 13.24 4.71 -10.58
C SER A 131 12.50 3.98 -11.71
N SER A 132 12.85 2.72 -11.96
CA SER A 132 12.09 1.84 -12.84
C SER A 132 10.84 1.24 -12.17
N THR A 133 10.73 1.35 -10.85
CA THR A 133 9.63 0.77 -10.07
C THR A 133 8.36 1.59 -10.23
N ARG A 134 7.25 0.91 -10.52
CA ARG A 134 5.92 1.52 -10.74
C ARG A 134 4.93 1.15 -9.64
N LEU A 135 3.83 1.89 -9.55
CA LEU A 135 2.74 1.52 -8.65
C LEU A 135 1.92 0.38 -9.29
N LEU A 136 1.77 -0.76 -8.60
CA LEU A 136 0.81 -1.78 -9.06
C LEU A 136 -0.59 -1.44 -8.59
N TRP A 137 -0.74 -1.05 -7.32
CA TRP A 137 -1.99 -0.55 -6.76
C TRP A 137 -1.79 0.22 -5.46
N GLY A 138 -2.65 1.21 -5.25
CA GLY A 138 -2.92 1.78 -3.94
C GLY A 138 -4.27 1.30 -3.40
N THR A 139 -4.50 1.55 -2.12
CA THR A 139 -5.75 1.21 -1.42
C THR A 139 -5.91 2.09 -0.17
N ALA A 140 -7.11 2.06 0.41
CA ALA A 140 -7.42 2.73 1.67
C ALA A 140 -7.32 1.74 2.85
N ASN A 141 -6.61 2.11 3.91
CA ASN A 141 -6.68 1.40 5.17
C ASN A 141 -7.94 1.83 5.93
N LEU A 142 -9.01 1.05 5.76
CA LEU A 142 -10.29 1.27 6.42
C LEU A 142 -10.52 0.29 7.59
N PHE A 143 -9.45 -0.13 8.27
CA PHE A 143 -9.54 -1.20 9.27
C PHE A 143 -8.67 -1.02 10.52
N SER A 144 -7.59 -0.25 10.45
CA SER A 144 -6.68 -0.05 11.59
C SER A 144 -7.20 0.98 12.59
N HIS A 145 -7.70 2.14 12.12
CA HIS A 145 -8.16 3.19 13.02
C HIS A 145 -9.43 2.76 13.77
N ARG A 146 -9.53 3.07 15.08
CA ARG A 146 -10.67 2.69 15.94
C ARG A 146 -12.05 3.11 15.42
N ARG A 147 -12.11 4.13 14.55
CA ARG A 147 -13.35 4.59 13.91
C ARG A 147 -14.03 3.49 13.10
N TYR A 148 -13.25 2.55 12.56
CA TYR A 148 -13.73 1.44 11.74
C TYR A 148 -14.03 0.17 12.56
N MET A 149 -14.04 0.23 13.89
CA MET A 149 -14.23 -0.96 14.74
C MET A 149 -15.53 -1.72 14.45
N SER A 150 -16.54 -1.05 13.88
CA SER A 150 -17.84 -1.62 13.51
C SER A 150 -18.09 -1.59 12.00
N GLY A 151 -17.03 -1.62 11.18
CA GLY A 151 -17.12 -1.57 9.72
C GLY A 151 -16.72 -0.23 9.11
N ALA A 152 -16.65 -0.16 7.79
CA ALA A 152 -16.38 1.07 7.06
C ALA A 152 -17.54 1.39 6.12
N ALA A 153 -17.66 0.69 5.00
CA ALA A 153 -18.86 0.75 4.16
C ALA A 153 -20.06 0.04 4.81
N THR A 154 -19.83 -0.95 5.67
CA THR A 154 -20.88 -1.64 6.44
C THR A 154 -21.16 -1.00 7.79
N ASN A 155 -20.57 0.15 8.12
CA ASN A 155 -20.73 0.73 9.44
C ASN A 155 -22.20 1.16 9.71
N PRO A 156 -22.76 0.86 10.90
CA PRO A 156 -24.10 1.34 11.26
C PRO A 156 -24.18 2.87 11.42
N ASP A 157 -23.04 3.55 11.64
CA ASP A 157 -22.91 5.00 11.70
C ASP A 157 -22.65 5.60 10.29
N PRO A 158 -23.55 6.44 9.75
CA PRO A 158 -23.38 7.05 8.43
C PRO A 158 -22.19 8.02 8.33
N ASP A 159 -21.71 8.59 9.44
CA ASP A 159 -20.55 9.49 9.41
C ASP A 159 -19.26 8.71 9.15
N VAL A 160 -19.17 7.47 9.63
CA VAL A 160 -18.05 6.56 9.33
C VAL A 160 -18.07 6.13 7.87
N PHE A 161 -19.26 5.86 7.31
CA PHE A 161 -19.41 5.60 5.88
C PHE A 161 -18.90 6.78 5.03
N ALA A 162 -19.29 8.01 5.40
CA ALA A 162 -18.86 9.21 4.68
C ALA A 162 -17.34 9.40 4.76
N TYR A 163 -16.73 9.17 5.92
CA TYR A 163 -15.28 9.20 6.09
C TYR A 163 -14.59 8.16 5.20
N ALA A 164 -15.08 6.91 5.21
CA ALA A 164 -14.54 5.83 4.37
C ALA A 164 -14.60 6.17 2.87
N ALA A 165 -15.73 6.74 2.42
CA ALA A 165 -15.90 7.15 1.03
C ALA A 165 -14.91 8.28 0.65
N ALA A 166 -14.72 9.26 1.53
CA ALA A 166 -13.75 10.34 1.31
C ALA A 166 -12.30 9.82 1.25
N THR A 167 -11.94 8.88 2.13
CA THR A 167 -10.61 8.24 2.11
C THR A 167 -10.40 7.45 0.82
N VAL A 168 -11.37 6.62 0.41
CA VAL A 168 -11.27 5.84 -0.84
C VAL A 168 -11.15 6.75 -2.05
N LYS A 169 -11.94 7.83 -2.12
CA LYS A 169 -11.81 8.83 -3.19
C LYS A 169 -10.36 9.36 -3.28
N ALA A 170 -9.80 9.79 -2.16
CA ALA A 170 -8.42 10.32 -2.12
C ALA A 170 -7.39 9.26 -2.54
N CYS A 171 -7.54 8.02 -2.09
CA CYS A 171 -6.65 6.91 -2.46
C CYS A 171 -6.75 6.56 -3.94
N MET A 172 -7.96 6.59 -4.52
CA MET A 172 -8.16 6.38 -5.94
C MET A 172 -7.54 7.49 -6.78
N ASP A 173 -7.71 8.75 -6.37
CA ASP A 173 -7.10 9.91 -7.03
C ASP A 173 -5.56 9.79 -7.04
N ALA A 174 -4.97 9.45 -5.88
CA ALA A 174 -3.53 9.23 -5.75
C ALA A 174 -3.04 8.05 -6.59
N THR A 175 -3.76 6.92 -6.54
CA THR A 175 -3.41 5.72 -7.32
C THR A 175 -3.47 6.01 -8.81
N HIS A 176 -4.51 6.70 -9.27
CA HIS A 176 -4.64 7.11 -10.67
C HIS A 176 -3.51 8.05 -11.09
N ARG A 177 -3.22 9.07 -10.27
CA ARG A 177 -2.16 10.05 -10.54
C ARG A 177 -0.79 9.38 -10.69
N LEU A 178 -0.47 8.42 -9.81
CA LEU A 178 0.80 7.68 -9.84
C LEU A 178 0.82 6.57 -10.92
N GLY A 179 -0.22 6.47 -11.76
CA GLY A 179 -0.28 5.46 -12.82
C GLY A 179 -0.45 4.03 -12.31
N GLY A 180 -1.08 3.86 -11.14
CA GLY A 180 -1.38 2.56 -10.56
C GLY A 180 -2.27 1.73 -11.48
N GLU A 181 -1.89 0.48 -11.72
CA GLU A 181 -2.61 -0.38 -12.68
C GLU A 181 -3.89 -0.99 -12.11
N ASN A 182 -4.04 -1.04 -10.79
CA ASN A 182 -5.19 -1.59 -10.11
C ASN A 182 -5.54 -0.72 -8.89
N TYR A 183 -6.75 -0.87 -8.37
CA TYR A 183 -7.15 -0.34 -7.08
C TYR A 183 -7.77 -1.46 -6.27
N VAL A 184 -7.30 -1.67 -5.05
CA VAL A 184 -7.73 -2.80 -4.20
C VAL A 184 -8.75 -2.32 -3.17
N LEU A 185 -9.70 -3.20 -2.85
CA LEU A 185 -10.63 -3.04 -1.74
C LEU A 185 -10.57 -4.32 -0.91
N TRP A 186 -9.93 -4.25 0.26
CA TRP A 186 -9.89 -5.35 1.21
C TRP A 186 -10.76 -5.01 2.42
N GLY A 187 -11.84 -5.77 2.60
CA GLY A 187 -12.86 -5.52 3.62
C GLY A 187 -12.46 -5.98 5.02
N GLY A 188 -11.35 -5.49 5.58
CA GLY A 188 -10.82 -5.95 6.87
C GLY A 188 -11.78 -5.80 8.06
N ARG A 189 -12.74 -4.88 7.98
CA ARG A 189 -13.84 -4.69 8.96
C ARG A 189 -15.23 -4.83 8.36
N GLU A 190 -15.33 -5.16 7.06
CA GLU A 190 -16.60 -5.25 6.34
C GLU A 190 -17.24 -6.62 6.62
N GLY A 191 -17.78 -6.75 7.83
CA GLY A 191 -18.35 -7.96 8.38
C GLY A 191 -18.83 -7.71 9.80
N TYR A 192 -19.03 -8.78 10.57
CA TYR A 192 -19.58 -8.69 11.91
C TYR A 192 -18.79 -9.53 12.91
N GLU A 193 -18.85 -9.13 14.18
CA GLU A 193 -18.37 -9.95 15.29
C GLU A 193 -19.48 -10.82 15.88
N THR A 194 -20.74 -10.34 15.84
CA THR A 194 -21.91 -11.11 16.29
C THR A 194 -23.16 -10.78 15.46
N LEU A 195 -23.99 -11.79 15.20
CA LEU A 195 -25.26 -11.61 14.48
C LEU A 195 -26.32 -10.86 15.30
N LEU A 196 -26.19 -10.80 16.63
CA LEU A 196 -27.22 -10.26 17.51
C LEU A 196 -27.48 -8.76 17.31
N ASN A 197 -26.50 -8.02 16.80
CA ASN A 197 -26.58 -6.58 16.56
C ASN A 197 -26.28 -6.21 15.09
N THR A 198 -26.31 -7.19 14.19
CA THR A 198 -25.94 -7.01 12.78
C THR A 198 -27.15 -7.21 11.88
N ASP A 199 -27.49 -6.19 11.09
CA ASP A 199 -28.46 -6.32 10.01
C ASP A 199 -27.71 -6.61 8.69
N LEU A 200 -27.48 -7.90 8.42
CA LEU A 200 -26.74 -8.35 7.24
C LEU A 200 -27.35 -7.85 5.92
N GLY A 201 -28.68 -7.73 5.86
CA GLY A 201 -29.37 -7.26 4.66
C GLY A 201 -29.07 -5.79 4.39
N ARG A 202 -29.13 -4.96 5.44
CA ARG A 202 -28.80 -3.54 5.35
C ARG A 202 -27.33 -3.32 5.06
N GLU A 203 -26.43 -4.00 5.77
CA GLU A 203 -24.98 -3.83 5.60
C GLU A 203 -24.50 -4.26 4.21
N ALA A 204 -24.99 -5.39 3.70
CA ALA A 204 -24.69 -5.83 2.33
C ALA A 204 -25.19 -4.82 1.29
N ALA A 205 -26.38 -4.22 1.50
CA ALA A 205 -26.89 -3.18 0.63
C ALA A 205 -26.05 -1.89 0.68
N GLN A 206 -25.53 -1.51 1.85
CA GLN A 206 -24.62 -0.37 2.00
C GLN A 206 -23.28 -0.61 1.31
N ALA A 207 -22.66 -1.78 1.53
CA ALA A 207 -21.44 -2.18 0.84
C ALA A 207 -21.63 -2.21 -0.69
N GLY A 208 -22.75 -2.75 -1.18
CA GLY A 208 -23.09 -2.73 -2.60
C GLY A 208 -23.17 -1.30 -3.18
N ARG A 209 -23.80 -0.36 -2.44
CA ARG A 209 -23.83 1.06 -2.84
C ARG A 209 -22.45 1.69 -2.83
N PHE A 210 -21.63 1.39 -1.83
CA PHE A 210 -20.27 1.90 -1.73
C PHE A 210 -19.43 1.43 -2.92
N LEU A 211 -19.48 0.14 -3.27
CA LEU A 211 -18.78 -0.42 -4.43
C LEU A 211 -19.26 0.22 -5.74
N GLN A 212 -20.57 0.45 -5.89
CA GLN A 212 -21.10 1.15 -7.06
C GLN A 212 -20.55 2.57 -7.15
N MET A 213 -20.52 3.33 -6.05
CA MET A 213 -19.94 4.68 -6.02
C MET A 213 -18.44 4.67 -6.40
N VAL A 214 -17.69 3.66 -5.96
CA VAL A 214 -16.28 3.48 -6.34
C VAL A 214 -16.14 3.23 -7.84
N VAL A 215 -16.97 2.36 -8.42
CA VAL A 215 -16.98 2.07 -9.87
C VAL A 215 -17.40 3.30 -10.68
N ASP A 216 -18.43 4.02 -10.24
CA ASP A 216 -18.88 5.25 -10.89
C ASP A 216 -17.77 6.31 -10.86
N TYR A 217 -17.07 6.45 -9.73
CA TYR A 217 -15.96 7.36 -9.59
C TYR A 217 -14.75 6.95 -10.44
N LYS A 218 -14.41 5.66 -10.50
CA LYS A 218 -13.40 5.08 -11.39
C LYS A 218 -13.63 5.57 -12.83
N HIS A 219 -14.85 5.41 -13.34
CA HIS A 219 -15.22 5.86 -14.68
C HIS A 219 -15.17 7.38 -14.82
N LYS A 220 -15.63 8.14 -13.81
CA LYS A 220 -15.62 9.61 -13.80
C LYS A 220 -14.21 10.19 -13.96
N ILE A 221 -13.21 9.60 -13.29
CA ILE A 221 -11.81 10.08 -13.37
C ILE A 221 -11.01 9.42 -14.48
N GLY A 222 -11.60 8.48 -15.22
CA GLY A 222 -10.93 7.78 -16.32
C GLY A 222 -9.90 6.74 -15.88
N PHE A 223 -9.98 6.24 -14.63
CA PHE A 223 -9.16 5.11 -14.19
C PHE A 223 -9.62 3.87 -14.97
N LYS A 224 -8.72 3.25 -15.74
CA LYS A 224 -9.02 2.07 -16.57
C LYS A 224 -8.93 0.77 -15.79
#